data_AF-A0A3N4M3C5-F1
#
_entry.id   AF-A0A3N4M3C5-F1
#
_cell.length_a   1.000
_cell.length_b   1.000
_cell.length_c   1.000
_cell.angle_alpha   90.00
_cell.angle_beta   90.00
_cell.angle_gamma   90.00
#
_symmetry.space_group_name_H-M   'P 1'
#
loop_
_entity.id
_entity.type
_entity.pdbx_description
1 polymer ?
#
loop_
_entity_poly.entity_id
_entity_poly.type
_entity_poly.pdbx_seq_one_letter_code
_entity_poly.pdbx_strand_id
1 'polypeptide(L)'
;MEDTNGASKINSIQNGMLLQSSIHNAFDQYLVSVNPDDGYNIVVFGFDSLGLDGRVLDGVCRDRNDLHRVLDELLRWHFRQSVLANIRGAGEPIFEHDFVGEDMIKVISGERYGKERLEMEVAARLKGFVK
;
A
#
# COMPACT_ATOMS: atom_id res chain seq x y z
N MET A 1 -8.49 27.64 -10.84
CA MET A 1 -7.80 26.82 -11.84
C MET A 1 -6.64 26.19 -11.12
N GLU A 2 -6.71 24.89 -10.85
CA GLU A 2 -5.54 24.07 -10.55
C GLU A 2 -5.95 22.61 -10.78
N ASP A 3 -5.75 22.23 -12.04
CA ASP A 3 -5.36 20.91 -12.54
C ASP A 3 -6.20 19.70 -12.11
N THR A 4 -7.34 19.57 -12.80
CA THR A 4 -7.77 18.28 -13.33
C THR A 4 -6.69 17.71 -14.25
N ASN A 5 -5.67 17.07 -13.69
CA ASN A 5 -4.79 16.17 -14.43
C ASN A 5 -4.72 14.85 -13.69
N GLY A 6 -5.63 13.96 -14.07
CA GLY A 6 -5.59 12.52 -13.77
C GLY A 6 -4.41 11.82 -14.44
N ALA A 7 -3.19 12.30 -14.22
CA ALA A 7 -2.02 11.45 -14.31
C ALA A 7 -2.13 10.49 -13.13
N SER A 8 -2.50 9.24 -13.42
CA SER A 8 -2.64 8.19 -12.43
C SER A 8 -1.40 8.19 -11.52
N LYS A 9 -1.55 8.59 -10.26
CA LYS A 9 -0.50 8.52 -9.23
C LYS A 9 -0.24 7.07 -8.78
N ILE A 10 -0.71 6.09 -9.55
CA ILE A 10 -0.51 4.65 -9.31
C ILE A 10 0.98 4.32 -9.13
N ASN A 11 1.84 5.01 -9.90
CA ASN A 11 3.30 4.87 -9.84
C ASN A 11 3.96 5.83 -8.83
N SER A 12 3.20 6.47 -7.94
CA SER A 12 3.75 7.31 -6.88
C SER A 12 4.34 6.45 -5.76
N ILE A 13 5.50 6.82 -5.27
CA ILE A 13 6.13 6.18 -4.10
C ILE A 13 5.22 6.27 -2.87
N GLN A 14 4.43 7.34 -2.77
CA GLN A 14 3.50 7.54 -1.66
C GLN A 14 2.25 6.63 -1.74
N ASN A 15 2.10 5.88 -2.83
CA ASN A 15 1.09 4.82 -3.02
C ASN A 15 1.63 3.42 -2.70
N GLY A 16 2.87 3.30 -2.21
CA GLY A 16 3.49 2.02 -1.89
C GLY A 16 4.08 1.99 -0.50
N MET A 17 4.07 0.81 0.10
CA MET A 17 4.87 0.48 1.28
C MET A 17 5.44 -0.91 1.15
N LEU A 18 6.65 -1.11 1.66
CA LEU A 18 7.30 -2.42 1.63
C LEU A 18 6.79 -3.28 2.79
N LEU A 19 6.32 -4.48 2.48
CA LEU A 19 5.79 -5.42 3.47
C LEU A 19 6.50 -6.77 3.36
N GLN A 20 6.59 -7.48 4.49
CA GLN A 20 6.92 -8.90 4.47
C GLN A 20 5.86 -9.65 3.65
N SER A 21 6.26 -10.66 2.87
CA SER A 21 5.38 -11.36 1.92
C SER A 21 4.07 -11.90 2.53
N SER A 22 4.08 -12.40 3.77
CA SER A 22 2.87 -12.85 4.46
C SER A 22 1.92 -11.70 4.82
N ILE A 23 2.48 -10.56 5.25
CA ILE A 23 1.72 -9.35 5.58
C ILE A 23 1.16 -8.72 4.31
N HIS A 24 1.95 -8.71 3.22
CA HIS A 24 1.50 -8.25 1.91
C HIS A 24 0.27 -9.00 1.44
N ASN A 25 0.27 -10.33 1.51
CA ASN A 25 -0.87 -11.15 1.11
C ASN A 25 -2.12 -10.83 1.95
N ALA A 26 -1.96 -10.66 3.26
CA ALA A 26 -3.06 -10.27 4.15
C ALA A 26 -3.56 -8.84 3.88
N PHE A 27 -2.68 -7.92 3.50
CA PHE A 27 -3.03 -6.55 3.13
C PHE A 27 -3.85 -6.52 1.83
N ASP A 28 -3.41 -7.23 0.78
CA ASP A 28 -4.13 -7.33 -0.50
C ASP A 28 -5.53 -7.97 -0.34
N GLN A 29 -5.67 -8.91 0.58
CA GLN A 29 -6.93 -9.57 0.92
C GLN A 29 -7.79 -8.74 1.89
N TYR A 30 -7.34 -7.54 2.25
CA TYR A 30 -8.00 -6.66 3.21
C TYR A 30 -8.21 -7.28 4.60
N LEU A 31 -7.40 -8.27 4.98
CA LEU A 31 -7.40 -8.91 6.31
C LEU A 31 -6.58 -8.11 7.33
N VAL A 32 -5.69 -7.25 6.86
CA VAL A 32 -4.90 -6.31 7.66
C VAL A 32 -4.98 -4.92 7.04
N SER A 33 -5.05 -3.89 7.88
CA SER A 33 -5.10 -2.50 7.41
C SER A 33 -4.54 -1.53 8.43
N VAL A 34 -4.39 -0.25 8.06
CA VAL A 34 -3.90 0.80 8.95
C VAL A 34 -4.92 1.92 9.00
N ASN A 35 -5.29 2.36 10.20
CA ASN A 35 -6.18 3.51 10.39
C ASN A 35 -5.36 4.80 10.61
N PRO A 36 -5.18 5.66 9.59
CA PRO A 36 -4.44 6.91 9.75
C PRO A 36 -5.17 7.93 10.62
N ASP A 37 -6.49 7.77 10.82
CA ASP A 37 -7.31 8.67 11.64
C ASP A 37 -7.31 8.29 13.14
N ASP A 38 -6.78 7.11 13.47
CA ASP A 38 -6.64 6.61 14.84
C ASP A 38 -5.19 6.22 15.11
N GLY A 39 -4.31 7.23 15.15
CA GLY A 39 -2.92 7.05 15.56
C GLY A 39 -2.06 6.17 14.65
N TYR A 40 -2.51 5.86 13.42
CA TYR A 40 -1.88 4.88 12.53
C TYR A 40 -1.87 3.45 13.12
N ASN A 41 -2.92 3.11 13.88
CA ASN A 41 -3.11 1.77 14.42
C ASN A 41 -3.30 0.74 13.30
N ILE A 42 -2.58 -0.37 13.40
CA ILE A 42 -2.76 -1.56 12.57
C ILE A 42 -3.97 -2.31 13.11
N VAL A 43 -4.90 -2.65 12.20
CA VAL A 43 -6.12 -3.39 12.50
C VAL A 43 -6.11 -4.70 11.75
N VAL A 44 -6.28 -5.80 12.48
CA VAL A 44 -6.42 -7.14 11.93
C VAL A 44 -7.90 -7.54 11.97
N PHE A 45 -8.47 -7.90 10.82
CA PHE A 45 -9.89 -8.24 10.70
C PHE A 45 -10.17 -9.75 10.85
N GLY A 46 -9.14 -10.55 11.11
CA GLY A 46 -9.22 -12.00 11.26
C GLY A 46 -8.33 -12.52 12.38
N PHE A 47 -7.72 -13.70 12.19
CA PHE A 47 -6.84 -14.29 13.20
C PHE A 47 -5.45 -13.63 13.19
N ASP A 48 -5.08 -12.96 14.29
CA ASP A 48 -3.80 -12.27 14.42
C ASP A 48 -2.64 -13.20 14.79
N SER A 49 -2.24 -14.04 13.83
CA SER A 49 -1.11 -14.98 14.00
C SER A 49 0.26 -14.31 14.16
N LEU A 50 0.39 -13.05 13.73
CA LEU A 50 1.66 -12.30 13.73
C LEU A 50 1.72 -11.28 14.88
N GLY A 51 0.66 -11.15 15.67
CA GLY A 51 0.57 -10.21 16.79
C GLY A 51 0.64 -8.76 16.33
N LEU A 52 0.08 -8.43 15.15
CA LEU A 52 0.11 -7.11 14.52
C LEU A 52 -0.98 -6.17 15.04
N ASP A 53 -2.08 -6.70 15.54
CA ASP A 53 -3.24 -5.91 15.93
C ASP A 53 -2.88 -4.92 17.05
N GLY A 54 -3.36 -3.69 16.93
CA GLY A 54 -3.08 -2.62 17.88
C GLY A 54 -1.64 -2.09 17.88
N ARG A 55 -0.74 -2.61 17.03
CA ARG A 55 0.56 -1.97 16.79
C ARG A 55 0.38 -0.70 15.98
N VAL A 56 1.40 0.14 15.95
CA VAL A 56 1.42 1.37 15.16
C VAL A 56 2.28 1.17 13.93
N LEU A 57 1.83 1.68 12.78
CA LEU A 57 2.62 1.68 11.54
C LEU A 57 3.99 2.33 11.77
N ASP A 58 5.03 1.80 11.13
CA ASP A 58 6.39 2.30 11.27
C ASP A 58 6.48 3.81 10.93
N GLY A 59 7.27 4.54 11.71
CA GLY A 59 7.45 5.98 11.55
C GLY A 59 7.88 6.40 10.14
N VAL A 60 8.69 5.57 9.47
CA VAL A 60 9.16 5.81 8.09
C VAL A 60 7.98 5.95 7.11
N CYS A 61 6.87 5.26 7.37
CA CYS A 61 5.70 5.30 6.49
C CYS A 61 4.73 6.44 6.80
N ARG A 62 4.87 7.14 7.93
CA ARG A 62 3.89 8.13 8.43
C ARG A 62 4.48 9.48 8.86
N ASP A 63 5.78 9.69 8.70
CA ASP A 63 6.40 10.99 9.02
C ASP A 63 5.88 12.08 8.08
N ARG A 64 5.18 13.07 8.65
CA ARG A 64 4.60 14.18 7.89
C ARG A 64 5.64 15.09 7.24
N ASN A 65 6.87 15.06 7.76
CA ASN A 65 7.99 15.81 7.19
C ASN A 65 8.71 15.04 6.08
N ASP A 66 8.42 13.73 5.92
CA ASP A 66 8.95 12.93 4.82
C ASP A 66 8.01 13.03 3.60
N LEU A 67 8.60 13.37 2.45
CA LEU A 67 7.93 13.40 1.16
C LEU A 67 7.65 11.98 0.61
N HIS A 68 8.31 10.96 1.16
CA HIS A 68 8.19 9.56 0.76
C HIS A 68 7.27 8.75 1.67
N ARG A 69 6.61 9.38 2.65
CA ARG A 69 5.57 8.72 3.44
C ARG A 69 4.45 8.17 2.56
N VAL A 70 3.71 7.21 3.10
CA VAL A 70 2.45 6.78 2.50
C VAL A 70 1.41 7.89 2.67
N LEU A 71 0.62 8.19 1.64
CA LEU A 71 -0.44 9.18 1.76
C LEU A 71 -1.54 8.66 2.69
N ASP A 72 -1.89 9.48 3.69
CA ASP A 72 -3.00 9.21 4.60
C ASP A 72 -4.32 8.95 3.85
N GLU A 73 -4.53 9.62 2.71
CA GLU A 73 -5.71 9.40 1.86
C GLU A 73 -5.80 7.97 1.32
N LEU A 74 -4.67 7.39 0.93
CA LEU A 74 -4.58 6.03 0.41
C LEU A 74 -4.72 4.99 1.52
N LEU A 75 -4.07 5.22 2.67
CA LEU A 75 -4.27 4.41 3.87
C LEU A 75 -5.75 4.41 4.30
N ARG A 76 -6.38 5.59 4.31
CA ARG A 76 -7.79 5.74 4.68
C ARG A 76 -8.72 5.07 3.68
N TRP A 77 -8.41 5.18 2.39
CA TRP A 77 -9.17 4.48 1.36
C TRP A 77 -9.09 2.97 1.56
N HIS A 78 -7.88 2.42 1.72
CA HIS A 78 -7.66 0.98 1.95
C HIS A 78 -8.35 0.52 3.24
N PHE A 79 -8.24 1.29 4.33
CA PHE A 79 -8.91 1.00 5.60
C PHE A 79 -10.42 0.89 5.45
N ARG A 80 -11.06 1.82 4.73
CA ARG A 80 -12.49 1.76 4.44
C ARG A 80 -12.84 0.51 3.63
N GLN A 81 -12.02 0.14 2.65
CA GLN A 81 -12.22 -1.11 1.90
C GLN A 81 -12.12 -2.33 2.83
N SER A 82 -11.13 -2.37 3.72
CA SER A 82 -10.99 -3.45 4.69
C SER A 82 -12.18 -3.56 5.64
N VAL A 83 -12.66 -2.45 6.15
CA VAL A 83 -13.88 -2.43 6.97
C VAL A 83 -15.08 -2.97 6.17
N LEU A 84 -15.29 -2.50 4.93
CA LEU A 84 -16.41 -2.96 4.10
C LEU A 84 -16.31 -4.44 3.73
N ALA A 85 -15.14 -4.92 3.35
CA ALA A 85 -14.87 -6.31 3.02
C ALA A 85 -15.20 -7.26 4.19
N ASN A 86 -14.88 -6.85 5.41
CA ASN A 86 -15.04 -7.69 6.59
C ASN A 86 -16.39 -7.51 7.31
N ILE A 87 -17.08 -6.36 7.15
CA ILE A 87 -18.45 -6.17 7.68
C ILE A 87 -19.50 -6.90 6.84
N ARG A 88 -19.24 -7.14 5.55
CA ARG A 88 -20.16 -7.87 4.65
C ARG A 88 -20.34 -9.37 4.99
N GLY A 89 -19.55 -9.91 5.92
CA GLY A 89 -19.67 -11.30 6.38
C GLY A 89 -19.34 -12.34 5.28
N ALA A 90 -19.57 -13.62 5.55
CA ALA A 90 -19.28 -14.75 4.66
C ALA A 90 -20.14 -14.82 3.36
N GLY A 91 -20.87 -13.75 3.04
CA GLY A 91 -21.92 -13.74 2.01
C GLY A 91 -21.41 -13.58 0.58
N GLU A 92 -20.32 -12.83 0.35
CA GLU A 92 -19.75 -12.66 -0.99
C GLU A 92 -18.22 -12.55 -0.93
N PRO A 93 -17.50 -13.03 -1.96
CA PRO A 93 -16.05 -12.89 -2.03
C PRO A 93 -15.66 -11.43 -1.84
N ILE A 94 -14.60 -11.22 -1.05
CA ILE A 94 -13.93 -9.92 -0.90
C ILE A 94 -13.57 -9.47 -2.32
N PHE A 95 -14.32 -8.49 -2.82
CA PHE A 95 -14.29 -7.86 -4.14
C PHE A 95 -13.45 -8.59 -5.20
N GLU A 96 -14.16 -9.12 -6.21
CA GLU A 96 -13.71 -9.46 -7.56
C GLU A 96 -12.19 -9.35 -7.78
N HIS A 97 -11.54 -10.51 -7.94
CA HIS A 97 -10.30 -10.66 -8.70
C HIS A 97 -10.51 -10.27 -10.19
N ASP A 98 -11.18 -9.14 -10.47
CA ASP A 98 -11.34 -8.58 -11.81
C ASP A 98 -10.05 -7.92 -12.31
N PHE A 99 -9.03 -7.84 -11.46
CA PHE A 99 -7.65 -7.87 -11.92
C PHE A 99 -7.29 -9.33 -12.20
N VAL A 100 -7.76 -9.84 -13.34
CA VAL A 100 -7.15 -10.99 -14.01
C VAL A 100 -5.64 -10.84 -13.90
N GLY A 101 -4.98 -11.82 -13.28
CA GLY A 101 -3.56 -11.83 -12.92
C GLY A 101 -2.60 -11.72 -14.10
N GLU A 102 -2.65 -10.62 -14.84
CA GLU A 102 -1.44 -10.07 -15.42
C GLU A 102 -0.63 -9.54 -14.26
N ASP A 103 0.52 -10.19 -14.07
CA ASP A 103 1.60 -9.74 -13.22
C ASP A 103 1.74 -8.21 -13.34
N MET A 104 1.23 -7.46 -12.36
CA MET A 104 1.23 -6.00 -12.43
C MET A 104 2.66 -5.47 -12.57
N ILE A 105 3.65 -6.22 -12.05
CA ILE A 105 5.07 -5.95 -12.32
C ILE A 105 5.39 -6.13 -13.80
N LYS A 106 4.83 -7.11 -14.50
CA LYS A 106 4.95 -7.25 -15.96
C LYS A 106 4.28 -6.09 -16.72
N VAL A 107 3.15 -5.59 -16.25
CA VAL A 107 2.48 -4.43 -16.87
C VAL A 107 3.29 -3.15 -16.65
N ILE A 108 3.74 -2.90 -15.42
CA ILE A 108 4.58 -1.74 -15.05
C ILE A 108 5.98 -1.83 -15.68
N SER A 109 6.56 -3.03 -15.77
CA SER A 109 7.85 -3.25 -16.46
C SER A 109 7.72 -3.23 -17.99
N GLY A 110 6.51 -3.42 -18.52
CA GLY A 110 6.19 -3.21 -19.93
C GLY A 110 5.97 -1.74 -20.30
N GLU A 111 5.82 -0.86 -19.30
CA GLU A 111 5.77 0.58 -19.51
C GLU A 111 7.13 1.05 -20.05
N ARG A 112 7.12 1.90 -21.09
CA ARG A 112 8.29 2.23 -21.93
C ARG A 112 9.57 2.64 -21.16
N TYR A 113 9.41 3.10 -19.92
CA TYR A 113 10.49 3.48 -19.01
C TYR A 113 10.25 3.07 -17.54
N GLY A 114 9.30 2.17 -17.26
CA GLY A 114 8.89 1.86 -15.88
C GLY A 114 10.01 1.22 -15.07
N LYS A 115 10.73 0.28 -15.70
CA LYS A 115 11.89 -0.38 -15.10
C LYS A 115 13.04 0.58 -14.85
N GLU A 116 13.41 1.40 -15.84
CA GLU A 116 14.54 2.32 -15.75
C GLU A 116 14.31 3.42 -14.71
N ARG A 117 13.06 3.88 -14.54
CA ARG A 117 12.71 4.88 -13.52
C ARG A 117 12.77 4.29 -12.12
N LEU A 118 12.24 3.08 -11.92
CA LEU A 118 12.34 2.37 -10.65
C LEU A 118 13.80 2.10 -10.28
N GLU A 119 14.60 1.59 -11.22
CA GLU A 119 16.03 1.30 -11.02
C GLU A 119 16.84 2.58 -10.73
N MET A 120 16.57 3.68 -11.44
CA MET A 120 17.22 4.98 -11.20
C MET A 120 16.91 5.50 -9.79
N GLU A 121 15.65 5.44 -9.37
CA GLU A 121 15.21 5.95 -8.06
C GLU A 121 15.77 5.10 -6.91
N VAL A 122 15.77 3.77 -7.07
CA VAL A 122 16.37 2.82 -6.12
C VAL A 122 17.89 3.02 -6.03
N ALA A 123 18.58 3.14 -7.16
CA ALA A 123 20.04 3.36 -7.19
C ALA A 123 20.46 4.72 -6.61
N ALA A 124 19.68 5.78 -6.87
CA ALA A 124 19.94 7.11 -6.31
C ALA A 124 19.88 7.12 -4.78
N ARG A 125 18.97 6.33 -4.20
CA ARG A 125 18.77 6.26 -2.74
C ARG A 125 19.72 5.29 -2.04
N LEU A 126 20.07 4.17 -2.69
CA LEU A 126 21.08 3.22 -2.18
C LEU A 126 22.49 3.82 -2.15
N LYS A 127 22.79 4.82 -2.99
CA LYS A 127 24.03 5.59 -2.90
C LYS A 127 24.23 6.28 -1.54
N GLY A 128 23.17 6.52 -0.76
CA GLY A 128 23.27 7.04 0.60
C GLY A 128 23.63 5.98 1.67
N PHE A 129 23.62 4.69 1.31
CA PHE A 129 23.79 3.56 2.23
C PHE A 129 25.01 2.67 1.90
N VAL A 130 25.69 2.89 0.78
CA VAL A 130 26.96 2.22 0.47
C VAL A 130 28.10 3.05 1.05
N LYS A 131 28.79 2.48 2.05
CA LYS A 131 30.05 3.00 2.60
C LYS A 131 31.24 2.43 1.85
#